data_AF-B5YEU5-F1
#
_entry.id   AF-B5YEU5-F1
#
_cell.length_a   1.000
_cell.length_b   1.000
_cell.length_c   1.000
_cell.angle_alpha   90.00
_cell.angle_beta   90.00
_cell.angle_gamma   90.00
#
_symmetry.space_group_name_H-M   'P 1'
#
loop_
_entity.id
_entity.type
_entity.pdbx_description
1 polymer ?
#
loop_
_entity_poly.entity_id
_entity_poly.type
_entity_poly.pdbx_seq_one_letter_code
_entity_poly.pdbx_strand_id
1 'polypeptide(L)'
;MIHPKVLLREAVYYAPRGEARLQLLGSVIGQNFLSHEDKLIGLIGDSGSGKSLLIRGMFPGLNLTNDDEGVYRRPLPLLEDYERGKFYEYIYHVDIRFELAFYPIYLIAEAILKALEEDKKIVCEHFELIYPYIKRNADLLIGIGEEVIVSRPNIFGPLPEDIVKIVFTSLKYRLQAHTAEDLTGMVLEDHGYFRYIEGHSDVRHGFVIRLREKIKIDPSEIEEEVKKYIESGIEVSYVDRQHIKIGDRIISCTGPRLHVKNTKEIREFCLYPDLIFDEEEGDYLLVGFVDIEEYDKIVNKLKEREGRYDKD
;
A
#
# COMPACT_ATOMS: atom_id res chain seq x y z
N MET A 1 7.83 -0.97 -35.21
CA MET A 1 6.84 -1.28 -34.15
C MET A 1 7.09 -0.29 -33.02
N ILE A 2 6.12 0.56 -32.67
CA ILE A 2 6.28 1.51 -31.57
C ILE A 2 6.22 0.69 -30.29
N HIS A 3 7.34 0.55 -29.59
CA HIS A 3 7.39 -0.26 -28.37
C HIS A 3 6.56 0.45 -27.28
N PRO A 4 5.56 -0.20 -26.65
CA PRO A 4 4.78 0.41 -25.57
C PRO A 4 5.64 0.92 -24.40
N LYS A 5 6.88 0.44 -24.27
CA LYS A 5 7.88 0.89 -23.29
C LYS A 5 8.21 2.38 -23.36
N VAL A 6 7.89 3.09 -24.46
CA VAL A 6 8.30 4.50 -24.64
C VAL A 6 7.29 5.50 -24.06
N LEU A 7 6.05 5.10 -23.75
CA LEU A 7 5.00 6.05 -23.39
C LEU A 7 4.83 6.27 -21.88
N LEU A 8 5.18 5.27 -21.05
CA LEU A 8 5.06 5.37 -19.60
C LEU A 8 6.42 5.60 -18.97
N ARG A 9 6.61 6.78 -18.37
CA ARG A 9 7.71 7.00 -17.42
C ARG A 9 7.32 6.48 -16.04
N GLU A 10 6.27 7.06 -15.47
CA GLU A 10 5.74 6.73 -14.15
C GLU A 10 4.24 7.05 -14.11
N ALA A 11 3.48 6.25 -13.37
CA ALA A 11 2.13 6.56 -12.93
C ALA A 11 2.07 6.33 -11.41
N VAL A 12 1.38 7.23 -10.71
CA VAL A 12 1.26 7.19 -9.24
C VAL A 12 -0.22 7.12 -8.88
N TYR A 13 -0.54 6.18 -8.00
CA TYR A 13 -1.85 6.03 -7.40
C TYR A 13 -1.71 6.10 -5.88
N TYR A 14 -2.74 6.57 -5.18
CA TYR A 14 -2.84 6.28 -3.74
C TYR A 14 -2.87 4.77 -3.52
N ALA A 15 -2.24 4.27 -2.46
CA ALA A 15 -2.33 2.87 -2.09
C ALA A 15 -3.54 2.67 -1.16
N PRO A 16 -4.73 2.32 -1.69
CA PRO A 16 -5.93 2.29 -0.87
C PRO A 16 -5.81 1.23 0.23
N ARG A 17 -6.42 1.51 1.37
CA ARG A 17 -6.61 0.53 2.45
C ARG A 17 -7.74 -0.43 2.06
N GLY A 18 -7.70 -1.68 2.48
CA GLY A 18 -8.75 -2.64 2.14
C GLY A 18 -8.41 -3.55 0.96
N GLU A 19 -8.68 -4.85 1.16
CA GLU A 19 -8.48 -5.90 0.17
C GLU A 19 -9.15 -5.59 -1.17
N ALA A 20 -10.45 -5.26 -1.15
CA ALA A 20 -11.23 -5.01 -2.36
C ALA A 20 -10.70 -3.80 -3.15
N ARG A 21 -10.34 -2.71 -2.46
CA ARG A 21 -9.83 -1.50 -3.12
C ARG A 21 -8.44 -1.73 -3.71
N LEU A 22 -7.58 -2.48 -3.04
CA LEU A 22 -6.24 -2.78 -3.55
C LEU A 22 -6.27 -3.78 -4.72
N GLN A 23 -7.17 -4.77 -4.70
CA GLN A 23 -7.41 -5.65 -5.85
C GLN A 23 -8.01 -4.88 -7.04
N LEU A 24 -8.91 -3.92 -6.79
CA LEU A 24 -9.44 -3.03 -7.83
C LEU A 24 -8.31 -2.20 -8.46
N LEU A 25 -7.42 -1.62 -7.65
CA LEU A 25 -6.24 -0.93 -8.16
C LEU A 25 -5.35 -1.87 -8.99
N GLY A 26 -5.15 -3.11 -8.54
CA GLY A 26 -4.43 -4.13 -9.32
C GLY A 26 -5.09 -4.37 -10.69
N SER A 27 -6.42 -4.44 -10.75
CA SER A 27 -7.15 -4.57 -12.01
C SER A 27 -6.93 -3.37 -12.94
N VAL A 28 -6.98 -2.15 -12.39
CA VAL A 28 -6.71 -0.91 -13.13
C VAL A 28 -5.29 -0.88 -13.68
N ILE A 29 -4.29 -1.27 -12.89
CA ILE A 29 -2.89 -1.34 -13.31
C ILE A 29 -2.71 -2.39 -14.41
N GLY A 30 -3.30 -3.58 -14.21
CA GLY A 30 -3.27 -4.65 -15.20
C GLY A 30 -3.86 -4.23 -16.55
N GLN A 31 -5.01 -3.55 -16.53
CA GLN A 31 -5.67 -3.08 -17.76
C GLN A 31 -4.90 -1.97 -18.48
N ASN A 32 -4.31 -1.02 -17.73
CA ASN A 32 -3.68 0.16 -18.33
C ASN A 32 -2.22 -0.05 -18.72
N PHE A 33 -1.49 -0.89 -18.01
CA PHE A 33 -0.04 -0.96 -18.14
C PHE A 33 0.52 -2.33 -18.51
N LEU A 34 -0.21 -3.42 -18.30
CA LEU A 34 0.31 -4.75 -18.62
C LEU A 34 0.17 -5.03 -20.12
N SER A 35 1.28 -5.42 -20.75
CA SER A 35 1.34 -5.91 -22.12
C SER A 35 1.54 -7.43 -22.14
N HIS A 36 1.11 -8.06 -23.23
CA HIS A 36 1.42 -9.46 -23.51
C HIS A 36 2.94 -9.70 -23.64
N GLU A 37 3.71 -8.69 -24.06
CA GLU A 37 5.17 -8.76 -24.20
C GLU A 37 5.92 -8.68 -22.86
N ASP A 38 5.27 -8.23 -21.77
CA ASP A 38 5.94 -8.08 -20.48
C ASP A 38 6.15 -9.44 -19.84
N LYS A 39 7.39 -9.88 -19.66
CA LYS A 39 7.68 -11.21 -19.12
C LYS A 39 8.13 -11.15 -17.67
N LEU A 40 8.77 -10.06 -17.25
CA LEU A 40 9.23 -9.91 -15.88
C LEU A 40 8.50 -8.76 -15.20
N ILE A 41 7.66 -9.08 -14.22
CA ILE A 41 6.91 -8.11 -13.42
C ILE A 41 7.51 -8.09 -12.02
N GLY A 42 8.13 -6.98 -11.66
CA GLY A 42 8.78 -6.81 -10.36
C GLY A 42 7.89 -6.01 -9.42
N LEU A 43 7.63 -6.54 -8.22
CA LEU A 43 6.94 -5.86 -7.14
C LEU A 43 7.90 -5.58 -5.98
N ILE A 44 7.90 -4.35 -5.50
CA ILE A 44 8.74 -3.85 -4.42
C ILE A 44 7.83 -3.26 -3.35
N GLY A 45 8.07 -3.64 -2.10
CA GLY A 45 7.33 -3.16 -0.94
C GLY A 45 7.64 -4.05 0.26
N ASP A 46 7.55 -3.52 1.48
CA ASP A 46 7.79 -4.32 2.68
C ASP A 46 6.66 -5.35 2.91
N SER A 47 6.85 -6.24 3.88
CA SER A 47 5.82 -7.21 4.31
C SER A 47 4.54 -6.50 4.73
N GLY A 48 3.38 -7.06 4.36
CA GLY A 48 2.08 -6.47 4.66
C GLY A 48 1.69 -5.25 3.83
N SER A 49 2.54 -4.75 2.91
CA SER A 49 2.21 -3.59 2.07
C SER A 49 1.06 -3.84 1.07
N GLY A 50 0.70 -5.10 0.86
CA GLY A 50 -0.39 -5.53 -0.02
C GLY A 50 0.04 -5.96 -1.43
N LYS A 51 1.31 -6.35 -1.63
CA LYS A 51 1.83 -6.89 -2.90
C LYS A 51 0.98 -8.03 -3.46
N SER A 52 0.74 -9.07 -2.66
CA SER A 52 -0.03 -10.24 -3.10
C SER A 52 -1.49 -9.88 -3.48
N LEU A 53 -2.10 -8.93 -2.78
CA LEU A 53 -3.43 -8.41 -3.12
C LEU A 53 -3.43 -7.65 -4.45
N LEU A 54 -2.41 -6.84 -4.69
CA LEU A 54 -2.26 -6.14 -5.96
C LEU A 54 -2.06 -7.14 -7.11
N ILE A 55 -1.26 -8.18 -6.91
CA ILE A 55 -1.04 -9.26 -7.89
C ILE A 55 -2.36 -9.97 -8.21
N ARG A 56 -3.17 -10.31 -7.19
CA ARG A 56 -4.49 -10.94 -7.39
C ARG A 56 -5.41 -10.09 -8.29
N GLY A 57 -5.35 -8.77 -8.14
CA GLY A 57 -6.07 -7.85 -9.02
C GLY A 57 -5.50 -7.78 -10.44
N MET A 58 -4.17 -7.73 -10.57
CA MET A 58 -3.49 -7.64 -11.88
C MET A 58 -3.58 -8.94 -12.69
N PHE A 59 -3.56 -10.10 -12.02
CA PHE A 59 -3.56 -11.43 -12.62
C PHE A 59 -4.66 -12.30 -11.98
N PRO A 60 -5.94 -12.05 -12.32
CA PRO A 60 -7.03 -12.86 -11.81
C PRO A 60 -6.84 -14.35 -12.14
N GLY A 61 -6.93 -15.20 -11.12
CA GLY A 61 -6.74 -16.66 -11.26
C GLY A 61 -5.28 -17.13 -11.21
N LEU A 62 -4.30 -16.24 -11.05
CA LEU A 62 -2.92 -16.65 -10.78
C LEU A 62 -2.82 -17.32 -9.40
N ASN A 63 -2.28 -18.54 -9.37
CA ASN A 63 -1.99 -19.24 -8.14
C ASN A 63 -0.71 -18.69 -7.51
N LEU A 64 -0.85 -17.86 -6.48
CA LEU A 64 0.28 -17.42 -5.66
C LEU A 64 0.86 -18.62 -4.90
N THR A 65 2.17 -18.66 -4.75
CA THR A 65 2.88 -19.69 -3.97
C THR A 65 2.68 -19.51 -2.47
N ASN A 66 2.60 -18.26 -2.05
CA ASN A 66 2.37 -17.80 -0.69
C ASN A 66 1.78 -16.37 -0.75
N ASP A 67 1.23 -15.92 0.37
CA ASP A 67 0.96 -14.52 0.66
C ASP A 67 1.04 -14.29 2.17
N ASP A 68 0.57 -13.15 2.66
CA ASP A 68 0.56 -12.82 4.09
C ASP A 68 -0.31 -13.78 4.94
N GLU A 69 -1.19 -14.57 4.31
CA GLU A 69 -2.13 -15.50 4.98
C GLU A 69 -1.58 -16.92 5.09
N GLY A 70 -0.60 -17.27 4.25
CA GLY A 70 0.09 -18.54 4.38
C GLY A 70 0.79 -19.00 3.11
N VAL A 71 1.12 -20.29 3.11
CA VAL A 71 1.84 -20.96 2.04
C VAL A 71 0.87 -21.89 1.31
N TYR A 72 0.71 -21.68 0.00
CA TYR A 72 -0.27 -22.42 -0.81
C TYR A 72 0.34 -23.57 -1.60
N ARG A 73 1.57 -23.40 -2.10
CA ARG A 73 2.22 -24.40 -2.96
C ARG A 73 3.69 -24.54 -2.65
N ARG A 74 4.11 -25.79 -2.40
CA ARG A 74 5.49 -26.19 -2.16
C ARG A 74 5.76 -27.57 -2.79
N PRO A 75 6.97 -27.83 -3.34
CA PRO A 75 8.09 -26.91 -3.52
C PRO A 75 7.77 -25.74 -4.48
N LEU A 76 8.65 -24.75 -4.59
CA LEU A 76 8.46 -23.59 -5.48
C LEU A 76 8.30 -24.11 -6.93
N PRO A 77 7.13 -23.89 -7.60
CA PRO A 77 6.87 -24.49 -8.91
C PRO A 77 7.89 -24.12 -9.98
N LEU A 78 8.41 -22.88 -9.93
CA LEU A 78 9.46 -22.43 -10.84
C LEU A 78 10.73 -23.30 -10.73
N LEU A 79 11.13 -23.64 -9.50
CA LEU A 79 12.32 -24.47 -9.27
C LEU A 79 12.05 -25.94 -9.57
N GLU A 80 10.88 -26.46 -9.22
CA GLU A 80 10.49 -27.83 -9.55
C GLU A 80 10.55 -28.08 -11.07
N ASP A 81 10.03 -27.14 -11.86
CA ASP A 81 10.04 -27.21 -13.32
C ASP A 81 11.43 -26.98 -13.91
N TYR A 82 12.23 -26.08 -13.30
CA TYR A 82 13.63 -25.88 -13.67
C TYR A 82 14.46 -27.16 -13.48
N GLU A 83 14.31 -27.85 -12.34
CA GLU A 83 15.00 -29.12 -12.06
C GLU A 83 14.57 -30.24 -13.02
N ARG A 84 13.30 -30.24 -13.44
CA ARG A 84 12.76 -31.18 -14.44
C ARG A 84 13.18 -30.84 -15.88
N GLY A 85 13.73 -29.65 -16.10
CA GLY A 85 14.14 -29.16 -17.42
C GLY A 85 12.97 -28.79 -18.34
N LYS A 86 11.78 -28.51 -17.80
CA LYS A 86 10.62 -28.09 -18.59
C LYS A 86 9.63 -27.28 -17.75
N PHE A 87 9.27 -26.10 -18.26
CA PHE A 87 8.29 -25.21 -17.63
C PHE A 87 6.87 -25.45 -18.15
N TYR A 88 5.96 -25.85 -17.25
CA TYR A 88 4.58 -26.17 -17.60
C TYR A 88 3.64 -24.97 -17.46
N GLU A 89 3.80 -24.18 -16.40
CA GLU A 89 2.97 -22.98 -16.20
C GLU A 89 3.32 -21.88 -17.22
N TYR A 90 2.37 -20.99 -17.49
CA TYR A 90 2.60 -19.79 -18.30
C TYR A 90 3.10 -18.62 -17.47
N ILE A 91 2.58 -18.48 -16.24
CA ILE A 91 2.96 -17.44 -15.28
C ILE A 91 3.41 -18.11 -13.99
N TYR A 92 4.61 -17.76 -13.52
CA TYR A 92 5.10 -18.17 -12.20
C TYR A 92 5.05 -16.98 -11.24
N HIS A 93 4.53 -17.24 -10.06
CA HIS A 93 4.67 -16.34 -8.91
C HIS A 93 5.88 -16.76 -8.09
N VAL A 94 6.69 -15.78 -7.66
CA VAL A 94 7.82 -16.00 -6.75
C VAL A 94 7.91 -14.86 -5.74
N ASP A 95 7.90 -15.18 -4.45
CA ASP A 95 8.27 -14.24 -3.40
C ASP A 95 9.73 -14.49 -2.99
N ILE A 96 10.64 -13.61 -3.41
CA ILE A 96 12.08 -13.81 -3.21
C ILE A 96 12.41 -13.87 -1.72
N ARG A 97 11.86 -12.96 -0.92
CA ARG A 97 12.16 -12.90 0.52
C ARG A 97 11.76 -14.19 1.23
N PHE A 98 10.62 -14.75 0.87
CA PHE A 98 10.17 -16.03 1.41
C PHE A 98 11.04 -17.20 0.94
N GLU A 99 11.36 -17.27 -0.35
CA GLU A 99 12.08 -18.39 -0.94
C GLU A 99 13.55 -18.47 -0.51
N LEU A 100 14.15 -17.35 -0.10
CA LEU A 100 15.50 -17.31 0.47
C LEU A 100 15.66 -18.10 1.77
N ALA A 101 14.56 -18.45 2.45
CA ALA A 101 14.62 -19.36 3.60
C ALA A 101 14.86 -20.82 3.19
N PHE A 102 14.74 -21.17 1.91
CA PHE A 102 14.76 -22.55 1.42
C PHE A 102 15.76 -22.80 0.31
N TYR A 103 15.98 -21.80 -0.56
CA TYR A 103 16.80 -21.96 -1.75
C TYR A 103 17.88 -20.87 -1.83
N PRO A 104 19.09 -21.23 -2.31
CA PRO A 104 20.10 -20.23 -2.61
C PRO A 104 19.63 -19.27 -3.71
N ILE A 105 19.91 -17.97 -3.53
CA ILE A 105 19.44 -16.92 -4.44
C ILE A 105 19.89 -17.10 -5.91
N TYR A 106 21.09 -17.65 -6.13
CA TYR A 106 21.61 -17.88 -7.48
C TYR A 106 20.77 -18.91 -8.24
N LEU A 107 20.27 -19.94 -7.55
CA LEU A 107 19.44 -20.98 -8.15
C LEU A 107 18.08 -20.40 -8.58
N ILE A 108 17.50 -19.53 -7.75
CA ILE A 108 16.28 -18.79 -8.08
C ILE A 108 16.52 -17.90 -9.30
N ALA A 109 17.65 -17.17 -9.34
CA ALA A 109 18.00 -16.30 -10.46
C ALA A 109 18.15 -17.07 -11.78
N GLU A 110 18.85 -18.21 -11.76
CA GLU A 110 19.02 -19.09 -12.92
C GLU A 110 17.68 -19.62 -13.43
N ALA A 111 16.80 -20.07 -12.53
CA ALA A 111 15.48 -20.56 -12.89
C ALA A 111 14.59 -19.46 -13.50
N ILE A 112 14.63 -18.24 -12.95
CA ILE A 112 13.93 -17.07 -13.51
C ILE A 112 14.45 -16.80 -14.93
N LEU A 113 15.76 -16.71 -15.13
CA LEU A 113 16.35 -16.44 -16.44
C LEU A 113 15.98 -17.52 -17.45
N LYS A 114 16.07 -18.80 -17.06
CA LYS A 114 15.71 -19.93 -17.92
C LYS A 114 14.23 -19.92 -18.31
N ALA A 115 13.34 -19.64 -17.36
CA ALA A 115 11.91 -19.53 -17.65
C ALA A 115 11.61 -18.36 -18.62
N LEU A 116 12.29 -17.22 -18.45
CA LEU A 116 12.16 -16.07 -19.35
C LEU A 116 12.65 -16.38 -20.78
N GLU A 117 13.71 -17.20 -20.93
CA GLU A 117 14.17 -17.71 -22.23
C GLU A 117 13.13 -18.59 -22.91
N GLU A 118 12.36 -19.36 -22.14
CA GLU A 118 11.26 -20.22 -22.61
C GLU A 118 9.91 -19.50 -22.69
N ASP A 119 9.94 -18.17 -22.84
CA ASP A 119 8.77 -17.31 -23.06
C ASP A 119 7.75 -17.34 -21.90
N LYS A 120 8.19 -17.68 -20.69
CA LYS A 120 7.35 -17.67 -19.49
C LYS A 120 7.30 -16.28 -18.87
N LYS A 121 6.20 -15.98 -18.19
CA LYS A 121 6.03 -14.75 -17.40
C LYS A 121 6.35 -15.03 -15.94
N ILE A 122 7.07 -14.12 -15.30
CA ILE A 122 7.47 -14.17 -13.90
C ILE A 122 6.88 -12.94 -13.20
N VAL A 123 6.12 -13.18 -12.14
CA VAL A 123 5.64 -12.16 -11.21
C VAL A 123 6.41 -12.34 -9.91
N CYS A 124 7.22 -11.34 -9.57
CA CYS A 124 8.24 -11.46 -8.54
C CYS A 124 8.02 -10.43 -7.43
N GLU A 125 7.68 -10.89 -6.23
CA GLU A 125 7.66 -10.05 -5.03
C GLU A 125 9.07 -9.91 -4.42
N HIS A 126 9.34 -8.75 -3.81
CA HIS A 126 10.66 -8.38 -3.28
C HIS A 126 11.74 -8.40 -4.38
N PHE A 127 11.40 -7.84 -5.54
CA PHE A 127 12.22 -7.86 -6.74
C PHE A 127 13.62 -7.23 -6.56
N GLU A 128 13.74 -6.26 -5.65
CA GLU A 128 15.02 -5.63 -5.30
C GLU A 128 16.06 -6.64 -4.82
N LEU A 129 15.63 -7.75 -4.20
CA LEU A 129 16.54 -8.77 -3.69
C LEU A 129 17.17 -9.60 -4.82
N ILE A 130 16.41 -9.90 -5.88
CA ILE A 130 16.85 -10.76 -6.98
C ILE A 130 17.55 -9.98 -8.10
N TYR A 131 17.22 -8.70 -8.26
CA TYR A 131 17.74 -7.84 -9.31
C TYR A 131 19.28 -7.87 -9.47
N PRO A 132 20.10 -7.81 -8.40
CA PRO A 132 21.56 -7.88 -8.50
C PRO A 132 22.11 -9.17 -9.12
N TYR A 133 21.33 -10.25 -9.06
CA TYR A 133 21.74 -11.59 -9.52
C TYR A 133 21.30 -11.86 -10.96
N ILE A 134 20.09 -11.43 -11.34
CA ILE A 134 19.60 -11.57 -12.72
C ILE A 134 20.15 -10.47 -13.65
N LYS A 135 20.56 -9.31 -13.11
CA LYS A 135 21.12 -8.15 -13.83
C LYS A 135 20.27 -7.67 -15.00
N ARG A 136 18.96 -7.95 -14.93
CA ARG A 136 17.93 -7.54 -15.87
C ARG A 136 16.83 -6.86 -15.07
N ASN A 137 16.46 -5.65 -15.48
CA ASN A 137 15.35 -4.96 -14.83
C ASN A 137 14.00 -5.55 -15.29
N ALA A 138 12.95 -5.30 -14.51
CA ALA A 138 11.61 -5.72 -14.84
C ALA A 138 11.09 -5.01 -16.11
N ASP A 139 10.21 -5.66 -16.86
CA ASP A 139 9.48 -5.04 -17.97
C ASP A 139 8.41 -4.06 -17.45
N LEU A 140 7.85 -4.36 -16.28
CA LEU A 140 6.98 -3.49 -15.49
C LEU A 140 7.41 -3.58 -14.02
N LEU A 141 7.73 -2.43 -13.41
CA LEU A 141 8.19 -2.33 -12.05
C LEU A 141 7.16 -1.57 -11.21
N ILE A 142 6.72 -2.19 -10.12
CA ILE A 142 5.66 -1.68 -9.26
C ILE A 142 6.17 -1.55 -7.83
N GLY A 143 6.14 -0.33 -7.29
CA GLY A 143 6.45 -0.05 -5.89
C GLY A 143 5.17 0.16 -5.09
N ILE A 144 5.10 -0.38 -3.88
CA ILE A 144 3.95 -0.22 -2.96
C ILE A 144 4.46 0.28 -1.61
N GLY A 145 4.10 1.52 -1.29
CA GLY A 145 4.29 2.16 0.01
C GLY A 145 2.97 2.80 0.44
N GLU A 146 3.01 4.09 0.74
CA GLU A 146 1.82 4.96 0.86
C GLU A 146 1.12 5.19 -0.49
N GLU A 147 1.91 5.24 -1.55
CA GLU A 147 1.48 5.30 -2.93
C GLU A 147 1.90 4.03 -3.66
N VAL A 148 1.19 3.72 -4.75
CA VAL A 148 1.58 2.70 -5.71
C VAL A 148 2.19 3.38 -6.93
N ILE A 149 3.47 3.10 -7.17
CA ILE A 149 4.24 3.64 -8.28
C ILE A 149 4.35 2.57 -9.34
N VAL A 150 3.88 2.85 -10.55
CA VAL A 150 4.01 1.96 -11.71
C VAL A 150 4.99 2.60 -12.68
N SER A 151 6.03 1.87 -13.06
CA SER A 151 7.07 2.38 -13.96
C SER A 151 7.51 1.33 -14.98
N ARG A 152 7.99 1.80 -16.13
CA ARG A 152 8.66 0.96 -17.13
C ARG A 152 10.13 1.34 -17.18
N PRO A 153 10.99 0.55 -16.53
CA PRO A 153 12.41 0.85 -16.52
C PRO A 153 13.02 0.87 -17.92
N ASN A 154 13.91 1.83 -18.16
CA ASN A 154 14.77 1.87 -19.33
C ASN A 154 16.24 2.00 -18.89
N ILE A 155 17.15 2.29 -19.83
CA ILE A 155 18.58 2.44 -19.53
C ILE A 155 18.89 3.56 -18.52
N PHE A 156 17.98 4.52 -18.34
CA PHE A 156 18.06 5.61 -17.38
C PHE A 156 17.30 5.33 -16.08
N GLY A 157 16.72 4.13 -15.93
CA GLY A 157 15.96 3.71 -14.77
C GLY A 157 14.44 3.85 -14.91
N PRO A 158 13.69 3.83 -13.79
CA PRO A 158 14.23 3.69 -12.43
C PRO A 158 14.89 2.33 -12.18
N LEU A 159 15.89 2.30 -11.31
CA LEU A 159 16.39 1.04 -10.76
C LEU A 159 15.46 0.58 -9.62
N PRO A 160 15.40 -0.72 -9.30
CA PRO A 160 14.64 -1.22 -8.14
C PRO A 160 14.92 -0.44 -6.85
N GLU A 161 16.18 -0.12 -6.59
CA GLU A 161 16.63 0.63 -5.42
C GLU A 161 16.13 2.07 -5.38
N ASP A 162 15.84 2.68 -6.53
CA ASP A 162 15.23 4.01 -6.57
C ASP A 162 13.77 3.95 -6.11
N ILE A 163 13.06 2.89 -6.47
CA ILE A 163 11.70 2.62 -5.98
C ILE A 163 11.72 2.29 -4.49
N VAL A 164 12.66 1.47 -4.00
CA VAL A 164 12.82 1.13 -2.57
C VAL A 164 12.91 2.38 -1.71
N LYS A 165 13.77 3.35 -2.10
CA LYS A 165 13.97 4.60 -1.34
C LYS A 165 12.68 5.37 -1.14
N ILE A 166 11.77 5.32 -2.11
CA ILE A 166 10.49 6.03 -2.05
C ILE A 166 9.51 5.22 -1.19
N VAL A 167 9.26 3.96 -1.54
CA VAL A 167 8.16 3.19 -0.97
C VAL A 167 8.40 2.74 0.46
N PHE A 168 9.63 2.45 0.86
CA PHE A 168 9.93 2.03 2.24
C PHE A 168 9.91 3.23 3.18
N THR A 169 10.34 4.39 2.69
CA THR A 169 10.27 5.64 3.46
C THR A 169 8.82 6.08 3.66
N SER A 170 7.94 5.92 2.66
CA SER A 170 6.53 6.32 2.77
C SER A 170 5.67 5.33 3.55
N LEU A 171 6.00 4.03 3.56
CA LEU A 171 5.24 3.02 4.29
C LEU A 171 5.06 3.35 5.77
N LYS A 172 6.08 3.92 6.43
CA LYS A 172 5.98 4.33 7.85
C LYS A 172 4.84 5.32 8.10
N TYR A 173 4.57 6.22 7.16
CA TYR A 173 3.49 7.21 7.28
C TYR A 173 2.14 6.52 7.09
N ARG A 174 2.04 5.58 6.14
CA ARG A 174 0.83 4.78 5.93
C ARG A 174 0.44 3.99 7.19
N LEU A 175 1.40 3.33 7.85
CA LEU A 175 1.15 2.56 9.09
C LEU A 175 0.69 3.48 10.24
N GLN A 176 1.34 4.64 10.39
CA GLN A 176 0.99 5.63 11.40
C GLN A 176 -0.39 6.24 11.14
N ALA A 177 -0.66 6.69 9.91
CA ALA A 177 -1.91 7.32 9.54
C ALA A 177 -3.12 6.39 9.72
N HIS A 178 -2.96 5.09 9.45
CA HIS A 178 -4.03 4.12 9.65
C HIS A 178 -4.28 3.79 11.11
N THR A 179 -3.22 3.69 11.91
CA THR A 179 -3.39 3.54 13.36
C THR A 179 -4.01 4.79 13.97
N ALA A 180 -3.60 5.99 13.53
CA ALA A 180 -4.18 7.25 13.98
C ALA A 180 -5.65 7.41 13.56
N GLU A 181 -6.02 6.96 12.35
CA GLU A 181 -7.41 6.91 11.89
C GLU A 181 -8.26 6.04 12.84
N ASP A 182 -7.82 4.82 13.14
CA ASP A 182 -8.55 3.91 14.01
C ASP A 182 -8.67 4.44 15.45
N LEU A 183 -7.61 5.06 16.00
CA LEU A 183 -7.68 5.73 17.29
C LEU A 183 -8.68 6.90 17.28
N THR A 184 -8.73 7.66 16.19
CA THR A 184 -9.70 8.74 16.01
C THR A 184 -11.11 8.19 15.93
N GLY A 185 -11.31 7.08 15.22
CA GLY A 185 -12.57 6.34 15.17
C GLY A 185 -13.03 5.85 16.54
N MET A 186 -12.12 5.34 17.36
CA MET A 186 -12.40 4.93 18.75
C MET A 186 -12.84 6.11 19.62
N VAL A 187 -12.17 7.26 19.52
CA VAL A 187 -12.57 8.48 20.26
C VAL A 187 -13.96 8.94 19.79
N LEU A 188 -14.21 8.98 18.48
CA LEU A 188 -15.54 9.30 17.95
C LEU A 188 -16.62 8.33 18.42
N GLU A 189 -16.31 7.03 18.54
CA GLU A 189 -17.21 6.03 19.10
C GLU A 189 -17.51 6.30 20.57
N ASP A 190 -16.48 6.56 21.39
CA ASP A 190 -16.61 6.84 22.81
C ASP A 190 -17.48 8.09 23.08
N HIS A 191 -17.45 9.07 22.16
CA HIS A 191 -18.31 10.26 22.16
C HIS A 191 -19.69 10.05 21.49
N GLY A 192 -20.00 8.83 21.03
CA GLY A 192 -21.31 8.49 20.46
C GLY A 192 -21.53 8.95 19.03
N TYR A 193 -20.45 9.24 18.29
CA TYR A 193 -20.47 9.71 16.89
C TYR A 193 -20.20 8.63 15.84
N PHE A 194 -19.96 7.37 16.24
CA PHE A 194 -19.68 6.27 15.30
C PHE A 194 -20.71 6.16 14.16
N ARG A 195 -22.00 6.35 14.45
CA ARG A 195 -23.10 6.28 13.47
C ARG A 195 -23.04 7.32 12.34
N TYR A 196 -22.22 8.37 12.49
CA TYR A 196 -22.08 9.41 11.47
C TYR A 196 -20.96 9.08 10.47
N ILE A 197 -20.10 8.11 10.77
CA ILE A 197 -19.00 7.72 9.88
C ILE A 197 -19.59 6.95 8.68
N GLU A 198 -19.46 7.52 7.48
CA GLU A 198 -19.90 6.92 6.22
C GLU A 198 -18.74 6.26 5.47
N GLY A 199 -17.50 6.67 5.76
CA GLY A 199 -16.34 6.11 5.09
C GLY A 199 -15.02 6.74 5.46
N HIS A 200 -13.99 6.21 4.80
CA HIS A 200 -12.58 6.48 5.07
C HIS A 200 -11.84 6.67 3.76
N SER A 201 -11.03 7.71 3.68
CA SER A 201 -10.15 7.97 2.54
C SER A 201 -8.76 8.45 2.97
N ASP A 202 -7.82 8.44 2.03
CA ASP A 202 -6.41 8.73 2.29
C ASP A 202 -6.06 10.14 1.79
N VAL A 203 -5.26 10.86 2.57
CA VAL A 203 -4.49 12.03 2.13
C VAL A 203 -3.02 11.76 2.41
N ARG A 204 -2.13 12.50 1.74
CA ARG A 204 -0.69 12.34 1.98
C ARG A 204 -0.36 12.57 3.45
N HIS A 205 0.40 11.64 4.01
CA HIS A 205 0.79 11.52 5.41
C HIS A 205 -0.39 11.65 6.37
N GLY A 206 -1.57 11.16 6.00
CA GLY A 206 -2.79 11.36 6.78
C GLY A 206 -3.97 10.49 6.38
N PHE A 207 -5.15 10.87 6.85
CA PHE A 207 -6.41 10.19 6.62
C PHE A 207 -7.58 11.18 6.66
N VAL A 208 -8.72 10.73 6.16
CA VAL A 208 -9.99 11.48 6.17
C VAL A 208 -11.10 10.56 6.62
N ILE A 209 -11.79 10.94 7.69
CA ILE A 209 -13.04 10.33 8.13
C ILE A 209 -14.19 11.15 7.57
N ARG A 210 -15.06 10.47 6.80
CA ARG A 210 -16.25 11.05 6.16
C ARG A 210 -17.44 10.95 7.11
N LEU A 211 -18.03 12.08 7.45
CA LEU A 211 -19.13 12.23 8.40
C LEU A 211 -20.39 12.70 7.67
N ARG A 212 -21.47 11.93 7.75
CA ARG A 212 -22.75 12.28 7.13
C ARG A 212 -23.31 13.62 7.58
N GLU A 213 -23.07 13.99 8.83
CA GLU A 213 -23.58 15.20 9.44
C GLU A 213 -22.47 15.88 10.25
N LYS A 214 -22.62 17.19 10.44
CA LYS A 214 -21.71 17.97 11.29
C LYS A 214 -21.83 17.49 12.74
N ILE A 215 -20.73 16.99 13.30
CA ILE A 215 -20.63 16.66 14.73
C ILE A 215 -20.38 17.93 15.55
N LYS A 216 -20.69 17.87 16.86
CA LYS A 216 -20.61 19.04 17.75
C LYS A 216 -19.30 19.16 18.52
N ILE A 217 -18.58 18.05 18.63
CA ILE A 217 -17.27 18.03 19.30
C ILE A 217 -16.24 18.77 18.45
N ASP A 218 -15.40 19.55 19.11
CA ASP A 218 -14.31 20.27 18.47
C ASP A 218 -13.20 19.28 18.06
N PRO A 219 -12.67 19.34 16.84
CA PRO A 219 -11.51 18.55 16.43
C PRO A 219 -10.33 18.63 17.42
N SER A 220 -10.11 19.76 18.12
CA SER A 220 -9.05 19.86 19.12
C SER A 220 -9.27 18.94 20.33
N GLU A 221 -10.53 18.73 20.74
CA GLU A 221 -10.86 17.82 21.84
C GLU A 221 -10.59 16.37 21.44
N ILE A 222 -10.97 15.99 20.21
CA ILE A 222 -10.64 14.69 19.64
C ILE A 222 -9.13 14.50 19.59
N GLU A 223 -8.41 15.53 19.12
CA GLU A 223 -6.96 15.48 18.96
C GLU A 223 -6.24 15.19 20.29
N GLU A 224 -6.63 15.88 21.36
CA GLU A 224 -6.07 15.69 22.69
C GLU A 224 -6.30 14.27 23.23
N GLU A 225 -7.46 13.68 22.98
CA GLU A 225 -7.76 12.31 23.40
C GLU A 225 -6.97 11.27 22.61
N VAL A 226 -6.86 11.43 21.29
CA VAL A 226 -6.02 10.56 20.46
C VAL A 226 -4.55 10.64 20.88
N LYS A 227 -4.05 11.85 21.21
CA LYS A 227 -2.69 12.02 21.75
C LYS A 227 -2.48 11.26 23.05
N LYS A 228 -3.47 11.19 23.96
CA LYS A 228 -3.38 10.37 25.17
C LYS A 228 -3.26 8.87 24.86
N TYR A 229 -3.99 8.38 23.86
CA TYR A 229 -3.84 7.00 23.37
C TYR A 229 -2.42 6.74 22.84
N ILE A 230 -1.89 7.66 22.01
CA ILE A 230 -0.52 7.60 21.47
C ILE A 230 0.53 7.59 22.59
N GLU A 231 0.44 8.52 23.53
CA GLU A 231 1.37 8.65 24.67
C GLU A 231 1.34 7.44 25.62
N SER A 232 0.21 6.73 25.67
CA SER A 232 0.06 5.53 26.50
C SER A 232 0.86 4.34 25.96
N GLY A 233 1.20 4.32 24.66
CA GLY A 233 2.01 3.25 24.07
C GLY A 233 1.34 1.88 24.12
N ILE A 234 0.07 1.87 23.74
CA ILE A 234 -0.78 0.68 23.66
C ILE A 234 -0.29 -0.21 22.50
N GLU A 235 -0.27 -1.52 22.74
CA GLU A 235 0.04 -2.53 21.74
C GLU A 235 -1.07 -2.64 20.70
N VAL A 236 -0.68 -2.77 19.43
CA VAL A 236 -1.56 -2.98 18.29
C VAL A 236 -1.16 -4.28 17.62
N SER A 237 -2.13 -5.19 17.44
CA SER A 237 -1.88 -6.53 16.93
C SER A 237 -2.94 -6.96 15.92
N TYR A 238 -2.49 -7.74 14.93
CA TYR A 238 -3.34 -8.38 13.94
C TYR A 238 -4.19 -9.48 14.60
N VAL A 239 -5.48 -9.53 14.29
CA VAL A 239 -6.38 -10.60 14.74
C VAL A 239 -6.76 -11.48 13.54
N ASP A 240 -7.40 -10.87 12.54
CA ASP A 240 -7.81 -11.52 11.30
C ASP A 240 -7.94 -10.49 10.18
N ARG A 241 -8.46 -10.90 9.01
CA ARG A 241 -8.57 -10.05 7.81
C ARG A 241 -9.49 -8.84 7.94
N GLN A 242 -10.30 -8.78 8.99
CA GLN A 242 -11.31 -7.75 9.21
C GLN A 242 -11.17 -7.09 10.58
N HIS A 243 -10.20 -7.50 11.40
CA HIS A 243 -10.05 -7.02 12.77
C HIS A 243 -8.60 -6.84 13.20
N ILE A 244 -8.40 -5.82 14.04
CA ILE A 244 -7.18 -5.65 14.84
C ILE A 244 -7.55 -5.55 16.32
N LYS A 245 -6.54 -5.73 17.17
CA LYS A 245 -6.65 -5.50 18.61
C LYS A 245 -5.76 -4.34 19.01
N ILE A 246 -6.34 -3.30 19.62
CA ILE A 246 -5.64 -2.17 20.23
C ILE A 246 -5.82 -2.28 21.75
N GLY A 247 -4.76 -2.71 22.44
CA GLY A 247 -4.80 -3.03 23.87
C GLY A 247 -5.77 -4.19 24.13
N ASP A 248 -6.92 -3.88 24.73
CA ASP A 248 -7.98 -4.85 25.03
C ASP A 248 -9.20 -4.74 24.11
N ARG A 249 -9.27 -3.73 23.23
CA ARG A 249 -10.40 -3.56 22.29
C ARG A 249 -10.08 -4.26 20.97
N ILE A 250 -11.04 -5.05 20.48
CA ILE A 250 -11.03 -5.58 19.12
C ILE A 250 -11.88 -4.63 18.28
N ILE A 251 -11.32 -4.12 17.19
CA ILE A 251 -11.99 -3.19 16.29
C ILE A 251 -12.01 -3.74 14.88
N SER A 252 -13.07 -3.43 14.12
CA SER A 252 -13.14 -3.77 12.71
C SER A 252 -12.23 -2.84 11.91
N CYS A 253 -11.45 -3.42 11.01
CA CYS A 253 -10.46 -2.70 10.23
C CYS A 253 -10.37 -3.31 8.83
N THR A 254 -10.31 -2.47 7.81
CA THR A 254 -10.20 -2.93 6.42
C THR A 254 -8.76 -3.24 6.00
N GLY A 255 -7.76 -2.70 6.71
CA GLY A 255 -6.34 -2.93 6.44
C GLY A 255 -5.57 -3.44 7.66
N PRO A 256 -5.95 -4.56 8.28
CA PRO A 256 -5.46 -4.96 9.61
C PRO A 256 -3.95 -5.27 9.69
N ARG A 257 -3.27 -5.38 8.54
CA ARG A 257 -1.81 -5.56 8.43
C ARG A 257 -1.05 -4.23 8.27
N LEU A 258 -1.76 -3.11 8.13
CA LEU A 258 -1.22 -1.78 7.90
C LEU A 258 -1.25 -0.94 9.18
N HIS A 259 -0.70 -1.47 10.27
CA HIS A 259 -0.62 -0.75 11.55
C HIS A 259 0.81 -0.71 12.09
N VAL A 260 1.11 0.33 12.86
CA VAL A 260 2.26 0.29 13.77
C VAL A 260 2.00 -0.76 14.85
N LYS A 261 3.05 -1.31 15.47
CA LYS A 261 2.88 -2.34 16.52
C LYS A 261 2.60 -1.72 17.87
N ASN A 262 2.97 -0.46 18.04
CA ASN A 262 2.72 0.30 19.24
C ASN A 262 2.29 1.73 18.89
N THR A 263 1.28 2.24 19.56
CA THR A 263 0.75 3.59 19.31
C THR A 263 1.81 4.70 19.48
N LYS A 264 2.85 4.51 20.31
CA LYS A 264 4.00 5.45 20.43
C LYS A 264 4.87 5.56 19.17
N GLU A 265 4.71 4.66 18.21
CA GLU A 265 5.40 4.77 16.92
C GLU A 265 4.81 5.90 16.06
N ILE A 266 3.60 6.38 16.37
CA ILE A 266 3.06 7.63 15.82
C ILE A 266 3.82 8.80 16.44
N ARG A 267 4.67 9.46 15.65
CA ARG A 267 5.58 10.50 16.13
C ARG A 267 4.93 11.87 16.19
N GLU A 268 4.11 12.15 15.20
CA GLU A 268 3.41 13.41 15.03
C GLU A 268 1.95 13.09 14.78
N PHE A 269 1.06 13.93 15.32
CA PHE A 269 -0.37 13.80 15.10
C PHE A 269 -1.04 15.17 15.27
N CYS A 270 -1.86 15.53 14.28
CA CYS A 270 -2.71 16.71 14.32
C CYS A 270 -3.98 16.49 13.49
N LEU A 271 -5.05 17.15 13.90
CA LEU A 271 -6.30 17.25 13.16
C LEU A 271 -6.40 18.66 12.53
N TYR A 272 -7.03 18.73 11.37
CA TYR A 272 -7.45 20.01 10.84
C TYR A 272 -8.48 20.63 11.79
N PRO A 273 -8.36 21.94 12.14
CA PRO A 273 -9.13 22.53 13.23
C PRO A 273 -10.64 22.58 12.98
N ASP A 274 -11.06 22.53 11.71
CA ASP A 274 -12.45 22.58 11.32
C ASP A 274 -12.89 21.30 10.58
N LEU A 275 -14.19 21.04 10.54
CA LEU A 275 -14.73 20.04 9.61
C LEU A 275 -14.88 20.69 8.23
N ILE A 276 -14.26 20.11 7.22
CA ILE A 276 -14.35 20.60 5.84
C ILE A 276 -15.63 20.04 5.23
N PHE A 277 -16.51 20.89 4.70
CA PHE A 277 -17.69 20.41 3.98
C PHE A 277 -17.32 20.11 2.52
N ASP A 278 -17.59 18.90 2.06
CA ASP A 278 -17.47 18.50 0.66
C ASP A 278 -18.80 18.76 -0.06
N GLU A 279 -18.83 19.78 -0.93
CA GLU A 279 -20.05 20.15 -1.65
C GLU A 279 -20.47 19.12 -2.70
N GLU A 280 -19.52 18.37 -3.28
CA GLU A 280 -19.84 17.41 -4.34
C GLU A 280 -20.56 16.19 -3.77
N GLU A 281 -20.12 15.76 -2.59
CA GLU A 281 -20.61 14.54 -1.96
C GLU A 281 -21.60 14.80 -0.82
N GLY A 282 -21.68 16.04 -0.32
CA GLY A 282 -22.64 16.47 0.69
C GLY A 282 -22.33 16.00 2.11
N ASP A 283 -21.06 15.71 2.42
CA ASP A 283 -20.60 15.22 3.71
C ASP A 283 -19.52 16.11 4.34
N TYR A 284 -19.22 15.86 5.63
CA TYR A 284 -18.23 16.59 6.41
C TYR A 284 -16.97 15.74 6.57
N LEU A 285 -15.82 16.33 6.34
CA LEU A 285 -14.52 15.67 6.38
C LEU A 285 -13.79 16.07 7.67
N LEU A 286 -13.49 15.08 8.50
CA LEU A 286 -12.51 15.20 9.58
C LEU A 286 -11.16 14.70 9.04
N VAL A 287 -10.19 15.61 8.95
CA VAL A 287 -8.88 15.34 8.33
C VAL A 287 -7.80 15.28 9.40
N GLY A 288 -7.01 14.20 9.40
CA GLY A 288 -5.89 14.01 10.32
C GLY A 288 -4.57 13.74 9.59
N PHE A 289 -3.47 14.16 10.22
CA PHE A 289 -2.12 14.05 9.69
C PHE A 289 -1.17 13.47 10.72
N VAL A 290 -0.17 12.74 10.23
CA VAL A 290 0.94 12.17 11.02
C VAL A 290 2.31 12.74 10.61
N ASP A 291 2.29 13.93 10.00
CA ASP A 291 3.44 14.71 9.55
C ASP A 291 3.06 16.20 9.53
N ILE A 292 3.69 16.99 10.40
CA ILE A 292 3.37 18.41 10.61
C ILE A 292 3.71 19.24 9.37
N GLU A 293 4.79 18.89 8.66
CA GLU A 293 5.15 19.58 7.42
C GLU A 293 4.06 19.44 6.35
N GLU A 294 3.44 18.27 6.23
CA GLU A 294 2.33 18.06 5.30
C GLU A 294 1.05 18.77 5.76
N TYR A 295 0.75 18.75 7.07
CA TYR A 295 -0.33 19.54 7.66
C TYR A 295 -0.20 21.03 7.30
N ASP A 296 0.97 21.63 7.54
CA ASP A 296 1.22 23.05 7.28
C ASP A 296 1.02 23.39 5.80
N LYS A 297 1.45 22.52 4.87
CA LYS A 297 1.23 22.73 3.43
C LYS A 297 -0.26 22.76 3.09
N ILE A 298 -1.05 21.82 3.62
CA ILE A 298 -2.48 21.73 3.34
C ILE A 298 -3.23 22.91 3.95
N VAL A 299 -2.94 23.26 5.20
CA VAL A 299 -3.54 24.43 5.88
C VAL A 299 -3.29 25.71 5.09
N ASN A 300 -2.05 25.94 4.64
CA ASN A 300 -1.70 27.11 3.84
C ASN A 300 -2.47 27.11 2.50
N LYS A 301 -2.56 25.96 1.83
CA LYS A 301 -3.29 25.81 0.56
C LYS A 301 -4.80 26.07 0.71
N LEU A 302 -5.41 25.65 1.81
CA LEU A 302 -6.82 25.90 2.09
C LEU A 302 -7.09 27.38 2.42
N LYS A 303 -6.25 28.01 3.24
CA LYS A 303 -6.32 29.45 3.53
C LYS A 303 -6.18 30.31 2.26
N GLU A 304 -5.29 29.91 1.34
CA GLU A 304 -5.14 30.57 0.04
C GLU A 304 -6.39 30.44 -0.85
N ARG A 305 -7.17 29.35 -0.72
CA ARG A 305 -8.42 29.16 -1.45
C ARG A 305 -9.52 30.04 -0.88
N GLU A 306 -9.73 30.04 0.43
CA GLU A 306 -10.73 30.89 1.10
C GLU A 306 -10.50 32.38 0.81
N GLY A 307 -9.25 32.84 0.87
CA GLY A 307 -8.87 34.22 0.54
C GLY A 307 -9.04 34.62 -0.93
N ARG A 308 -9.33 33.68 -1.84
CA ARG A 308 -9.71 33.97 -3.24
C ARG A 308 -11.22 34.13 -3.41
N TYR A 309 -12.05 33.47 -2.59
CA TYR A 309 -13.50 33.61 -2.65
C TYR A 309 -14.03 34.85 -1.93
N ASP A 310 -13.24 35.45 -1.02
CA ASP A 310 -13.56 36.74 -0.37
C ASP A 310 -13.22 37.99 -1.22
N LYS A 311 -12.78 37.82 -2.48
CA LYS A 311 -12.35 38.92 -3.36
C LYS A 311 -13.22 39.17 -4.60
N ASP A 312 -14.34 38.45 -4.73
CA ASP A 312 -15.36 38.66 -5.77
C ASP A 312 -16.70 39.07 -5.15
#